data_AF-A0AAD6KQN3-F1
#
_entry.id   AF-A0AAD6KQN3-F1
#
_cell.length_a   1.000
_cell.length_b   1.000
_cell.length_c   1.000
_cell.angle_alpha   90.00
_cell.angle_beta   90.00
_cell.angle_gamma   90.00
#
_symmetry.space_group_name_H-M   'P 1'
#
loop_
_entity.id
_entity.type
_entity.pdbx_description
1 polymer ?
#
loop_
_entity_poly.entity_id
_entity_poly.type
_entity_poly.pdbx_seq_one_letter_code
_entity_poly.pdbx_strand_id
1 'polypeptide(L)'
;MIVQSFLLTSQPLVLICFVVMLAFQLIGELSFLTLQALLFHRLGRSWRKPLDKPLDREYVEILHLFGDSESSTFSIHNLLRAGKAYGLAAGSWVGPYAVCHSWESVVHSKRQETNLEYQNQSSN
;
A
#
# COMPACT_ATOMS: atom_id res chain seq x y z
N MET A 1 32.92 -19.86 23.99
CA MET A 1 31.97 -20.88 23.54
C MET A 1 30.76 -20.20 22.93
N ILE A 2 30.98 -19.73 21.70
CA ILE A 2 29.92 -19.44 20.74
C ILE A 2 29.41 -20.83 20.30
N VAL A 3 28.14 -20.92 19.91
CA VAL A 3 27.57 -22.02 19.11
C VAL A 3 27.32 -23.33 19.88
N GLN A 4 26.16 -23.48 20.53
CA GLN A 4 25.52 -24.80 20.68
C GLN A 4 24.06 -24.76 21.21
N SER A 5 23.56 -23.64 21.74
CA SER A 5 22.25 -23.68 22.47
C SER A 5 21.04 -23.13 21.72
N PHE A 6 21.19 -22.58 20.51
CA PHE A 6 20.05 -22.10 19.70
C PHE A 6 19.64 -23.08 18.60
N LEU A 7 19.96 -24.36 18.77
CA LEU A 7 19.55 -25.45 17.88
C LEU A 7 18.39 -26.30 18.44
N LEU A 8 17.54 -25.74 19.32
CA LEU A 8 16.42 -26.51 19.88
C LEU A 8 15.18 -25.69 20.23
N THR A 9 14.62 -24.98 19.25
CA THR A 9 13.16 -24.75 19.19
C THR A 9 12.64 -24.94 17.76
N SER A 10 12.91 -26.11 17.16
CA SER A 10 12.19 -26.56 15.95
C SER A 10 10.77 -26.99 16.33
N GLN A 11 9.88 -26.02 16.49
CA GLN A 11 8.44 -26.27 16.44
C GLN A 11 7.96 -25.84 15.05
N PRO A 12 7.62 -26.78 14.13
CA PRO A 12 7.17 -26.42 12.79
C PRO A 12 5.93 -25.52 12.84
N LEU A 13 5.13 -25.61 13.90
CA LEU A 13 3.99 -24.74 14.17
C LEU A 13 4.34 -23.27 14.37
N VAL A 14 5.50 -22.94 14.97
CA VAL A 14 5.90 -21.54 15.17
C VAL A 14 6.43 -20.94 13.87
N LEU A 15 7.19 -21.71 13.09
CA LEU A 15 7.65 -21.28 11.77
C LEU A 15 6.49 -21.16 10.79
N ILE A 16 5.53 -22.09 10.83
CA ILE A 16 4.29 -22.00 10.05
C ILE A 16 3.45 -20.81 10.51
N CYS A 17 3.30 -20.57 11.82
CA CYS A 17 2.64 -19.36 12.32
C CYS A 17 3.37 -18.08 11.88
N PHE A 18 4.70 -18.04 11.88
CA PHE A 18 5.46 -16.89 11.41
C PHE A 18 5.30 -16.66 9.90
N VAL A 19 5.35 -17.72 9.09
CA VAL A 19 5.15 -17.66 7.64
C VAL A 19 3.71 -17.28 7.30
N VAL A 20 2.73 -17.81 8.04
CA VAL A 20 1.30 -17.47 7.90
C VAL A 20 1.04 -16.03 8.37
N MET A 21 1.67 -15.56 9.45
CA MET A 21 1.59 -14.15 9.89
C MET A 21 2.29 -13.19 8.92
N LEU A 22 3.44 -13.56 8.35
CA LEU A 22 4.10 -12.83 7.27
C LEU A 22 3.22 -12.73 6.02
N ALA A 23 2.39 -13.76 5.77
CA ALA A 23 1.46 -13.76 4.66
C ALA A 23 0.18 -12.95 4.95
N PHE A 24 -0.27 -12.88 6.20
CA PHE A 24 -1.42 -12.05 6.64
C PHE A 24 -1.13 -10.54 6.60
N GLN A 25 0.14 -10.13 6.52
CA GLN A 25 0.59 -8.73 6.55
C GLN A 25 0.65 -8.04 5.16
N LEU A 26 0.31 -8.70 4.06
CA LEU A 26 0.76 -8.22 2.72
C LEU A 26 0.05 -6.97 2.17
N ILE A 27 -1.22 -6.70 2.50
CA ILE A 27 -1.92 -5.49 2.00
C ILE A 27 -1.31 -4.22 2.60
N GLY A 28 -0.99 -4.26 3.89
CA GLY A 28 -0.38 -3.15 4.62
C GLY A 28 1.05 -2.88 4.14
N GLU A 29 1.85 -3.94 3.99
CA GLU A 29 3.24 -3.82 3.51
C GLU A 29 3.30 -3.26 2.09
N LEU A 30 2.45 -3.70 1.15
CA LEU A 30 2.49 -3.18 -0.22
C LEU A 30 2.15 -1.69 -0.28
N SER A 31 1.18 -1.26 0.52
CA SER A 31 0.80 0.15 0.61
C SER A 31 1.93 0.99 1.20
N PHE A 32 2.60 0.48 2.23
CA PHE A 32 3.77 1.12 2.83
C PHE A 32 4.96 1.21 1.86
N LEU A 33 5.29 0.12 1.16
CA LEU A 33 6.36 0.09 0.16
C LEU A 33 6.09 1.06 -0.99
N THR A 34 4.85 1.14 -1.45
CA THR A 34 4.45 2.06 -2.53
C THR A 34 4.49 3.51 -2.08
N LEU A 35 4.02 3.79 -0.86
CA LEU A 35 4.14 5.11 -0.23
C LEU A 35 5.61 5.52 -0.11
N GLN A 36 6.47 4.63 0.38
CA GLN A 36 7.91 4.89 0.52
C GLN A 36 8.59 5.12 -0.84
N ALA A 37 8.24 4.33 -1.86
CA ALA A 37 8.74 4.53 -3.22
C ALA A 37 8.30 5.89 -3.78
N LEU A 38 7.05 6.29 -3.55
CA LEU A 38 6.52 7.58 -4.00
C LEU A 38 7.19 8.75 -3.26
N LEU A 39 7.42 8.62 -1.95
CA LEU A 39 8.17 9.58 -1.15
C LEU A 39 9.60 9.73 -1.68
N PHE A 40 10.29 8.62 -1.97
CA PHE A 40 11.65 8.67 -2.53
C PHE A 40 11.68 9.26 -3.94
N HIS A 41 10.64 9.05 -4.73
CA HIS A 41 10.54 9.57 -6.08
C HIS A 41 10.27 11.09 -6.09
N ARG A 42 9.41 11.59 -5.19
CA ARG A 42 8.99 12.99 -5.12
C ARG A 42 9.91 13.85 -4.26
N LEU A 43 10.18 13.43 -3.03
CA LEU A 43 10.93 14.19 -2.03
C LEU A 43 12.41 13.80 -1.94
N GLY A 44 12.78 12.66 -2.55
CA GLY A 44 14.15 12.13 -2.54
C GLY A 44 14.45 11.21 -1.35
N ARG A 45 15.47 10.36 -1.48
CA ARG A 45 15.83 9.34 -0.47
C ARG A 45 16.34 9.91 0.86
N SER A 46 16.91 11.12 0.82
CA SER A 46 17.42 11.83 1.99
C SER A 46 16.34 12.53 2.79
N TRP A 47 15.12 12.63 2.26
CA TRP A 47 14.02 13.29 2.96
C TRP A 47 13.67 12.56 4.26
N ARG A 48 13.41 13.34 5.31
CA ARG A 48 12.97 12.87 6.62
C ARG A 48 11.84 13.77 7.09
N LYS A 49 10.87 13.19 7.79
CA LYS A 49 9.75 13.95 8.35
C LYS A 49 10.31 15.00 9.33
N PRO A 50 10.07 16.30 9.11
CA PRO A 50 10.48 17.32 10.06
C PRO A 50 9.64 17.19 11.35
N LEU A 51 10.30 17.21 12.52
CA LEU A 51 9.61 17.22 13.81
C LEU A 51 9.08 18.62 14.17
N ASP A 52 9.88 19.65 13.87
CA ASP A 52 9.64 21.02 14.38
C ASP A 52 9.23 22.03 13.30
N LYS A 53 9.10 21.58 12.04
CA LYS A 53 8.73 22.44 10.91
C LYS A 53 7.35 22.07 10.38
N PRO A 54 6.60 23.04 9.81
CA PRO A 54 5.38 22.72 9.08
C PRO A 54 5.66 21.66 8.02
N LEU A 55 4.72 20.71 7.90
CA LEU A 55 4.86 19.60 6.95
C LEU A 55 4.90 20.15 5.52
N ASP A 56 5.77 19.54 4.73
CA ASP A 56 5.87 19.86 3.31
C ASP A 56 4.53 19.57 2.61
N ARG A 57 4.11 20.46 1.73
CA ARG A 57 2.86 20.34 1.00
C ARG A 57 2.85 19.06 0.16
N GLU A 58 3.96 18.74 -0.49
CA GLU A 58 4.09 17.50 -1.27
C GLU A 58 3.92 16.25 -0.40
N TYR A 59 4.44 16.26 0.84
CA TYR A 59 4.27 15.15 1.77
C TYR A 59 2.80 14.97 2.16
N VAL A 60 2.10 16.07 2.43
CA VAL A 60 0.66 16.05 2.78
C VAL A 60 -0.16 15.55 1.60
N GLU A 61 0.13 16.00 0.38
CA GLU A 61 -0.52 15.51 -0.84
C GLU A 61 -0.30 14.00 -1.05
N ILE A 62 0.93 13.50 -0.85
CA ILE A 62 1.24 12.08 -0.91
C ILE A 62 0.46 11.30 0.15
N LEU A 63 0.43 11.77 1.40
CA LEU A 63 -0.34 11.12 2.47
C LEU A 63 -1.83 11.07 2.16
N HIS A 64 -2.38 12.14 1.60
CA HIS A 64 -3.80 12.18 1.23
C HIS A 64 -4.16 11.12 0.20
N LEU A 65 -3.23 10.65 -0.64
CA LEU A 65 -3.49 9.55 -1.57
C LEU A 65 -3.74 8.23 -0.84
N PHE A 66 -3.09 7.99 0.29
CA PHE A 66 -3.16 6.74 1.07
C PHE A 66 -4.07 6.86 2.30
N GLY A 67 -4.78 7.97 2.46
CA GLY A 67 -5.70 8.18 3.57
C GLY A 67 -6.83 7.14 3.60
N ASP A 68 -7.38 6.89 4.79
CA ASP A 68 -8.47 5.94 5.00
C ASP A 68 -9.85 6.53 4.64
N SER A 69 -9.92 7.27 3.53
CA SER A 69 -11.15 7.90 3.04
C SER A 69 -11.47 7.40 1.64
N GLU A 70 -12.75 7.31 1.27
CA GLU A 70 -13.15 6.96 -0.10
C GLU A 70 -12.66 7.98 -1.13
N SER A 71 -12.42 9.23 -0.71
CA SER A 71 -11.87 10.29 -1.56
C SER A 71 -10.39 10.07 -1.92
N SER A 72 -9.67 9.25 -1.16
CA SER A 72 -8.25 8.99 -1.32
C SER A 72 -8.03 7.88 -2.34
N THR A 73 -7.22 8.14 -3.38
CA THR A 73 -7.07 7.22 -4.52
C THR A 73 -6.66 5.81 -4.11
N PHE A 74 -5.67 5.69 -3.22
CA PHE A 74 -5.12 4.42 -2.75
C PHE A 74 -5.64 4.01 -1.38
N SER A 75 -6.83 4.48 -0.99
CA SER A 75 -7.45 4.07 0.27
C SER A 75 -7.77 2.58 0.27
N ILE A 76 -7.83 1.99 1.46
CA ILE A 76 -8.24 0.59 1.64
C ILE A 76 -9.63 0.33 1.04
N HIS A 77 -10.53 1.31 1.12
CA HIS A 77 -11.87 1.26 0.55
C HIS A 77 -11.83 1.09 -0.97
N ASN A 78 -11.02 1.89 -1.66
CA ASN A 78 -10.87 1.84 -3.11
C ASN A 78 -10.11 0.59 -3.54
N LEU A 79 -9.12 0.15 -2.78
CA LEU A 79 -8.43 -1.12 -3.00
C LEU A 79 -9.38 -2.32 -2.90
N LEU A 80 -10.18 -2.39 -1.84
CA LEU A 80 -11.16 -3.45 -1.65
C LEU A 80 -12.22 -3.44 -2.75
N ARG A 81 -12.68 -2.25 -3.16
CA ARG A 81 -13.66 -2.09 -4.24
C ARG A 81 -13.12 -2.58 -5.57
N ALA A 82 -11.91 -2.16 -5.95
CA ALA A 82 -11.25 -2.60 -7.18
C ALA A 82 -10.87 -4.09 -7.13
N GLY A 83 -10.53 -4.58 -5.94
CA GLY A 83 -10.11 -5.95 -5.71
C GLY A 83 -11.23 -6.96 -5.57
N LYS A 84 -12.51 -6.55 -5.52
CA LYS A 84 -13.66 -7.47 -5.41
C LYS A 84 -13.62 -8.56 -6.48
N ALA A 85 -13.21 -8.23 -7.70
CA ALA A 85 -13.08 -9.17 -8.81
C ALA A 85 -12.01 -10.26 -8.56
N TYR A 86 -11.02 -9.96 -7.73
CA TYR A 86 -9.93 -10.86 -7.34
C TYR A 86 -10.16 -11.50 -5.97
N GLY A 87 -11.36 -11.36 -5.40
CA GLY A 87 -11.69 -11.91 -4.09
C GLY A 87 -11.15 -11.12 -2.90
N LEU A 88 -10.74 -9.85 -3.07
CA LEU A 88 -10.50 -8.97 -1.93
C LEU A 88 -11.81 -8.72 -1.20
N ALA A 89 -11.86 -9.15 0.04
CA ALA A 89 -12.88 -8.79 1.00
C ALA A 89 -12.22 -8.35 2.30
N ALA A 90 -12.86 -7.44 3.03
CA ALA A 90 -12.39 -7.03 4.35
C ALA A 90 -12.27 -8.27 5.26
N GLY A 91 -11.11 -8.43 5.91
CA GLY A 91 -10.82 -9.58 6.76
C GLY A 91 -10.48 -10.89 6.03
N SER A 92 -10.51 -10.90 4.69
CA SER A 92 -10.04 -12.04 3.89
C SER A 92 -8.52 -12.02 3.75
N TRP A 93 -7.91 -13.20 3.72
CA TRP A 93 -6.50 -13.33 3.35
C TRP A 93 -6.35 -13.11 1.84
N VAL A 94 -5.43 -12.23 1.46
CA VAL A 94 -5.22 -11.88 0.05
C VAL A 94 -3.75 -12.00 -0.32
N GLY A 95 -3.53 -12.78 -1.38
CA GLY A 95 -2.21 -12.99 -1.93
C GLY A 95 -1.67 -11.72 -2.61
N PRO A 96 -0.34 -11.62 -2.75
CA PRO A 96 0.32 -10.44 -3.32
C PRO A 96 -0.17 -10.13 -4.74
N TYR A 97 -0.48 -11.16 -5.52
CA TYR A 97 -1.07 -11.04 -6.85
C TYR A 97 -2.37 -10.23 -6.86
N ALA A 98 -3.33 -10.58 -6.00
CA ALA A 98 -4.64 -9.92 -5.95
C ALA A 98 -4.50 -8.44 -5.53
N VAL A 99 -3.59 -8.15 -4.60
CA VAL A 99 -3.31 -6.78 -4.17
C VAL A 99 -2.70 -5.95 -5.31
N CYS A 100 -1.70 -6.48 -6.02
CA CYS A 100 -1.08 -5.81 -7.16
C CYS A 100 -2.09 -5.47 -8.27
N HIS A 101 -2.97 -6.42 -8.64
CA HIS A 101 -3.99 -6.16 -9.66
C HIS A 101 -5.07 -5.20 -9.19
N SER A 102 -5.40 -5.20 -7.90
CA SER A 102 -6.31 -4.20 -7.33
C SER A 102 -5.71 -2.80 -7.46
N TRP A 103 -4.42 -2.65 -7.16
CA TRP A 103 -3.67 -1.42 -7.35
C TRP A 103 -3.64 -0.96 -8.81
N GLU A 104 -3.33 -1.87 -9.73
CA GLU A 104 -3.34 -1.61 -11.17
C GLU A 104 -4.70 -1.08 -11.64
N SER A 105 -5.78 -1.74 -11.19
CA SER A 105 -7.15 -1.33 -11.50
C SER A 105 -7.50 0.06 -10.94
N VAL A 106 -7.08 0.37 -9.71
CA VAL A 106 -7.24 1.69 -9.10
C VAL A 106 -6.50 2.77 -9.90
N VAL A 107 -5.24 2.54 -10.25
CA VAL A 107 -4.42 3.48 -11.03
C VAL A 107 -5.03 3.72 -12.41
N HIS A 108 -5.47 2.65 -13.07
CA HIS A 108 -6.10 2.73 -14.38
C HIS A 108 -7.40 3.54 -14.34
N SER A 109 -8.27 3.25 -13.36
CA SER A 109 -9.53 3.97 -13.14
C SER A 109 -9.26 5.47 -12.91
N LYS A 110 -8.28 5.81 -12.07
CA LYS A 110 -7.96 7.22 -11.78
C LYS A 110 -7.40 7.95 -13.00
N ARG A 111 -6.61 7.27 -13.84
CA ARG A 111 -6.11 7.83 -15.10
C ARG A 111 -7.25 8.11 -16.08
N GLN A 112 -8.24 7.22 -16.15
CA GLN A 112 -9.41 7.42 -17.00
C GLN A 112 -10.26 8.59 -16.54
N GLU A 113 -10.57 8.69 -15.24
CA GLU A 113 -11.29 9.84 -14.67
C GLU A 113 -10.59 11.15 -15.01
N THR A 114 -9.27 11.22 -14.79
CA THR A 114 -8.46 12.41 -15.06
C THR A 114 -8.53 12.80 -16.55
N ASN A 115 -8.45 11.83 -17.46
CA ASN A 115 -8.54 12.08 -18.90
C ASN A 115 -9.94 12.57 -19.33
N LEU A 116 -11.01 12.02 -18.74
CA LEU A 116 -12.39 12.44 -19.02
C LEU A 116 -12.63 13.88 -18.54
N GLU A 117 -12.06 14.25 -17.39
CA GLU A 117 -12.15 15.60 -16.84
C GLU A 117 -11.50 16.64 -17.78
N TYR A 118 -10.33 16.32 -18.35
CA TYR A 118 -9.69 17.14 -19.38
C TYR A 118 -10.52 17.27 -20.66
N GLN A 119 -11.18 16.20 -21.11
CA GLN A 119 -12.04 16.24 -22.32
C GLN A 119 -13.30 17.08 -22.10
N ASN A 120 -13.90 17.01 -20.91
CA ASN A 120 -15.08 17.80 -20.56
C ASN A 120 -14.75 19.30 -20.39
N GLN A 121 -13.53 19.63 -19.94
CA GLN A 121 -13.06 21.01 -19.83
C GLN A 121 -12.65 21.62 -21.17
N SER A 122 -12.26 20.82 -22.15
CA SER A 122 -11.89 21.30 -23.50
C SER A 122 -13.09 21.39 -24.46
N SER A 123 -14.25 20.88 -24.05
CA SER A 123 -15.51 20.96 -24.81
C SER A 123 -16.46 22.07 -24.31
N ASN A 124 -16.08 22.80 -23.26
CA ASN A 124 -16.76 23.99 -22.73
C ASN A 124 -15.93 25.24 -23.01
#